data_AF-A0A535ERL1-F1
#
_entry.id   AF-A0A535ERL1-F1
#
_cell.length_a   1.000
_cell.length_b   1.000
_cell.length_c   1.000
_cell.angle_alpha   90.00
_cell.angle_beta   90.00
_cell.angle_gamma   90.00
#
_symmetry.space_group_name_H-M   'P 1'
#
loop_
_entity.id
_entity.type
_entity.pdbx_description
1 polymer ?
#
loop_
_entity_poly.entity_id
_entity_poly.type
_entity_poly.pdbx_seq_one_letter_code
_entity_poly.pdbx_strand_id
1 'polypeptide(L)'
;LPYLFRSVAKAPELVLVTALAWCFFLAGIASFIGLSREMGALIAGVSLSTFPYNLDVMAKATSIRDFFVTLFFVALGMQIPVPTPRVLLLVLGASVFVIVSRVVVVPILYTLRLGLRNSLVPAINLAQVSEFSIVIAFLGVSMNPHQIGTDILTVVILTFAVTSVASTYMINASHFIQNALTAALKTIGLKDLDADKAAAAEVEGHYPVIFLGFFRDASSILYEFEHEGDVEESKEFVSKITRFTTRASKTQSSSCPASPTTSCAAPAT
;
A
#
# COMPACT_ATOMS: atom_id res chain seq x y z
N LEU A 1 -20.90 -25.24 15.82
CA LEU A 1 -20.12 -24.54 14.77
C LEU A 1 -18.75 -25.13 14.39
N PRO A 2 -18.01 -25.94 15.19
CA PRO A 2 -16.65 -26.37 14.79
C PRO A 2 -16.62 -27.46 13.70
N TYR A 3 -17.71 -28.23 13.53
CA TYR A 3 -17.77 -29.31 12.54
C TYR A 3 -17.92 -28.80 11.09
N LEU A 4 -18.63 -27.68 10.91
CA LEU A 4 -18.87 -27.08 9.60
C LEU A 4 -17.57 -26.45 9.06
N PHE A 5 -16.78 -25.80 9.92
CA PHE A 5 -15.46 -25.27 9.56
C PHE A 5 -14.43 -26.38 9.27
N ARG A 6 -14.47 -27.53 9.97
CA ARG A 6 -13.51 -28.62 9.78
C ARG A 6 -13.72 -29.41 8.48
N SER A 7 -14.94 -29.45 7.96
CA SER A 7 -15.24 -30.02 6.63
C SER A 7 -14.92 -29.05 5.49
N VAL A 8 -15.02 -27.73 5.72
CA VAL A 8 -14.67 -26.68 4.75
C VAL A 8 -13.16 -26.53 4.58
N ALA A 9 -12.37 -26.72 5.64
CA ALA A 9 -10.91 -26.60 5.62
C ALA A 9 -10.18 -27.62 4.72
N LYS A 10 -10.85 -28.65 4.21
CA LYS A 10 -10.24 -29.66 3.33
C LYS A 10 -10.12 -29.21 1.86
N ALA A 11 -10.83 -28.14 1.47
CA ALA A 11 -10.78 -27.60 0.11
C ALA A 11 -10.66 -26.06 0.15
N PRO A 12 -9.57 -25.48 -0.40
CA PRO A 12 -9.36 -24.03 -0.44
C PRO A 12 -10.52 -23.25 -1.09
N GLU A 13 -11.24 -23.88 -2.03
CA GLU A 13 -12.41 -23.27 -2.68
C GLU A 13 -13.59 -23.09 -1.72
N LEU A 14 -13.77 -24.01 -0.77
CA LEU A 14 -14.89 -23.96 0.16
C LEU A 14 -14.68 -22.84 1.20
N VAL A 15 -13.43 -22.58 1.58
CA VAL A 15 -13.05 -21.47 2.46
C VAL A 15 -13.36 -20.13 1.78
N LEU A 16 -13.04 -19.99 0.49
CA LEU A 16 -13.33 -18.78 -0.30
C LEU A 16 -14.85 -18.53 -0.39
N VAL A 17 -15.62 -19.55 -0.74
CA VAL A 17 -17.09 -19.43 -0.83
C VAL A 17 -17.69 -19.03 0.52
N THR A 18 -17.16 -19.59 1.61
CA THR A 18 -17.61 -19.24 2.97
C THR A 18 -17.25 -17.79 3.32
N ALA A 19 -16.07 -17.31 2.94
CA ALA A 19 -15.66 -15.92 3.16
C ALA A 19 -16.51 -14.92 2.35
N LEU A 20 -16.84 -15.24 1.10
CA LEU A 20 -17.74 -14.43 0.29
C LEU A 20 -19.17 -14.44 0.84
N ALA A 21 -19.67 -15.62 1.25
CA ALA A 21 -20.97 -15.72 1.91
C ALA A 21 -21.02 -14.89 3.19
N TRP A 22 -19.95 -14.90 3.99
CA TRP A 22 -19.82 -14.05 5.19
C TRP A 22 -19.83 -12.56 4.85
N CYS A 23 -19.14 -12.16 3.78
CA CYS A 23 -19.14 -10.79 3.27
C CYS A 23 -20.55 -10.32 2.88
N PHE A 24 -21.26 -11.09 2.05
CA PHE A 24 -22.62 -10.76 1.64
C PHE A 24 -23.61 -10.78 2.80
N PHE A 25 -23.44 -11.70 3.75
CA PHE A 25 -24.26 -11.79 4.95
C PHE A 25 -24.15 -10.51 5.80
N LEU A 26 -22.93 -10.07 6.10
CA LEU A 26 -22.71 -8.84 6.87
C LEU A 26 -23.08 -7.57 6.09
N ALA A 27 -22.86 -7.53 4.78
CA ALA A 27 -23.35 -6.43 3.93
C ALA A 27 -24.89 -6.35 3.93
N GLY A 28 -25.59 -7.49 3.91
CA GLY A 28 -27.03 -7.57 4.03
C GLY A 28 -27.55 -7.11 5.39
N ILE A 29 -26.91 -7.55 6.47
CA ILE A 29 -27.23 -7.07 7.84
C ILE A 29 -27.00 -5.57 7.97
N ALA A 30 -25.88 -5.05 7.45
CA ALA A 30 -25.60 -3.62 7.46
C ALA A 30 -26.71 -2.83 6.76
N SER A 31 -27.15 -3.29 5.59
CA SER A 31 -28.27 -2.69 4.86
C SER A 31 -29.59 -2.74 5.65
N PHE A 32 -29.84 -3.80 6.43
CA PHE A 32 -31.04 -3.93 7.25
C PHE A 32 -31.05 -2.95 8.43
N ILE A 33 -29.89 -2.63 8.99
CA ILE A 33 -29.71 -1.67 10.10
C ILE A 33 -29.66 -0.22 9.61
N GLY A 34 -29.71 0.01 8.28
CA GLY A 34 -29.62 1.35 7.68
C GLY A 34 -28.18 1.84 7.49
N LEU A 35 -27.18 0.97 7.60
CA LEU A 35 -25.79 1.25 7.26
C LEU A 35 -25.53 1.01 5.76
N SER A 36 -24.51 1.67 5.22
CA SER A 36 -24.08 1.48 3.83
C SER A 36 -23.54 0.05 3.62
N ARG A 37 -23.84 -0.55 2.46
CA ARG A 37 -23.42 -1.93 2.12
C ARG A 37 -21.90 -2.09 2.15
N GLU A 38 -21.18 -1.03 1.81
CA GLU A 38 -19.72 -0.95 1.76
C GLU A 38 -19.11 -0.98 3.16
N MET A 39 -19.77 -0.39 4.16
CA MET A 39 -19.36 -0.51 5.56
C MET A 39 -19.54 -1.94 6.07
N GLY A 40 -20.64 -2.61 5.69
CA GLY A 40 -20.84 -4.03 6.01
C GLY A 40 -19.77 -4.93 5.39
N ALA A 41 -19.39 -4.67 4.14
CA ALA A 41 -18.29 -5.38 3.47
C ALA A 41 -16.92 -5.13 4.14
N LEU A 42 -16.64 -3.89 4.58
CA LEU A 42 -15.41 -3.56 5.32
C LEU A 42 -15.34 -4.30 6.66
N ILE A 43 -16.43 -4.30 7.43
CA ILE A 43 -16.52 -5.02 8.71
C ILE A 43 -16.32 -6.53 8.49
N ALA A 44 -16.90 -7.08 7.42
CA ALA A 44 -16.70 -8.48 7.08
C ALA A 44 -15.25 -8.83 6.76
N GLY A 45 -14.55 -7.98 6.02
CA GLY A 45 -13.12 -8.15 5.73
C GLY A 45 -12.25 -8.08 6.98
N VAL A 46 -12.52 -7.12 7.87
CA VAL A 46 -11.82 -7.00 9.15
C VAL A 46 -12.07 -8.22 10.03
N SER A 47 -13.32 -8.70 10.12
CA SER A 47 -13.65 -9.93 10.83
C SER A 47 -12.87 -11.13 10.27
N LEU A 48 -12.79 -11.25 8.94
CA LEU A 48 -12.09 -12.33 8.27
C LEU A 48 -10.57 -12.32 8.53
N SER A 49 -9.98 -11.13 8.72
CA SER A 49 -8.54 -10.97 8.96
C SER A 49 -8.04 -11.64 10.24
N THR A 50 -8.93 -11.84 11.22
CA THR A 50 -8.61 -12.48 12.51
C THR A 50 -8.65 -14.02 12.48
N PHE A 51 -9.11 -14.64 11.38
CA PHE A 51 -9.15 -16.09 11.26
C PHE A 51 -7.78 -16.69 10.88
N PRO A 52 -7.44 -17.91 11.36
CA PRO A 52 -6.16 -18.56 11.09
C PRO A 52 -5.93 -18.95 9.62
N TYR A 53 -6.97 -18.95 8.79
CA TYR A 53 -6.93 -19.25 7.36
C TYR A 53 -6.96 -17.99 6.48
N ASN A 54 -6.68 -16.81 7.05
CA ASN A 54 -6.74 -15.52 6.35
C ASN A 54 -5.82 -15.48 5.11
N LEU A 55 -4.61 -16.07 5.18
CA LEU A 55 -3.64 -16.05 4.09
C LEU A 55 -4.17 -16.75 2.83
N ASP A 56 -4.77 -17.93 2.97
CA ASP A 56 -5.34 -18.69 1.85
C ASP A 56 -6.50 -17.93 1.20
N VAL A 57 -7.33 -17.29 2.02
CA VAL A 57 -8.45 -16.48 1.53
C VAL A 57 -7.95 -15.23 0.84
N MET A 58 -6.95 -14.52 1.38
CA MET A 58 -6.38 -13.32 0.78
C MET A 58 -5.74 -13.59 -0.58
N ALA A 59 -5.03 -14.71 -0.72
CA ALA A 59 -4.42 -15.11 -1.99
C ALA A 59 -5.47 -15.28 -3.10
N LYS A 60 -6.58 -15.95 -2.79
CA LYS A 60 -7.67 -16.17 -3.76
C LYS A 60 -8.55 -14.93 -3.97
N ALA A 61 -8.83 -14.18 -2.89
CA ALA A 61 -9.63 -12.97 -2.95
C ALA A 61 -8.94 -11.86 -3.76
N THR A 62 -7.61 -11.88 -3.86
CA THR A 62 -6.84 -10.95 -4.69
C THR A 62 -7.27 -11.03 -6.16
N SER A 63 -7.36 -12.22 -6.75
CA SER A 63 -7.80 -12.37 -8.15
C SER A 63 -9.22 -11.87 -8.38
N ILE A 64 -10.13 -12.11 -7.41
CA ILE A 64 -11.51 -11.62 -7.47
C ILE A 64 -11.55 -10.10 -7.36
N ARG A 65 -10.81 -9.52 -6.41
CA ARG A 65 -10.69 -8.08 -6.24
C ARG A 65 -10.19 -7.43 -7.52
N ASP A 66 -9.14 -7.97 -8.13
CA ASP A 66 -8.55 -7.38 -9.34
C ASP A 66 -9.54 -7.41 -10.52
N PHE A 67 -10.34 -8.49 -10.63
CA PHE A 67 -11.45 -8.56 -11.59
C PHE A 67 -12.53 -7.49 -11.32
N PHE A 68 -12.98 -7.31 -10.08
CA PHE A 68 -13.98 -6.28 -9.77
C PHE A 68 -13.45 -4.86 -9.88
N VAL A 69 -12.19 -4.62 -9.54
CA VAL A 69 -11.54 -3.31 -9.69
C VAL A 69 -11.45 -2.92 -11.16
N THR A 70 -11.09 -3.85 -12.05
CA THR A 70 -11.10 -3.57 -13.50
C THR A 70 -12.51 -3.25 -14.01
N LEU A 71 -13.52 -4.03 -13.61
CA LEU A 71 -14.93 -3.73 -13.96
C LEU A 71 -15.41 -2.39 -13.39
N PHE A 72 -15.00 -2.02 -12.18
CA PHE A 72 -15.32 -0.73 -11.58
C PHE A 72 -14.76 0.43 -12.41
N PHE A 73 -13.49 0.37 -12.81
CA PHE A 73 -12.91 1.40 -13.67
C PHE A 73 -13.57 1.48 -15.05
N VAL A 74 -13.95 0.34 -15.64
CA VAL A 74 -14.71 0.33 -16.90
C VAL A 74 -16.09 0.98 -16.71
N ALA A 75 -16.80 0.65 -15.63
CA ALA A 75 -18.10 1.23 -15.31
C ALA A 75 -18.01 2.74 -15.05
N LEU A 76 -16.99 3.20 -14.32
CA LEU A 76 -16.72 4.63 -14.13
C LEU A 76 -16.46 5.32 -15.48
N GLY A 77 -15.66 4.72 -16.35
CA GLY A 77 -15.37 5.26 -17.68
C GLY A 77 -16.62 5.46 -18.53
N MET A 78 -17.58 4.52 -18.46
CA MET A 78 -18.85 4.63 -19.18
C MET A 78 -19.79 5.71 -18.62
N GLN A 79 -19.62 6.11 -17.36
CA GLN A 79 -20.43 7.15 -16.73
C GLN A 79 -19.92 8.57 -16.99
N ILE A 80 -18.78 8.76 -17.65
CA ILE A 80 -18.21 10.07 -17.93
C ILE A 80 -18.87 10.66 -19.19
N PRO A 81 -19.80 11.64 -19.09
CA PRO A 81 -20.25 12.39 -20.24
C PRO A 81 -19.13 13.27 -20.80
N VAL A 82 -19.27 13.76 -22.04
CA VAL A 82 -18.31 14.69 -22.65
C VAL A 82 -18.17 15.92 -21.74
N PRO A 83 -17.00 16.15 -21.13
CA PRO A 83 -16.86 17.21 -20.13
C PRO A 83 -16.87 18.57 -20.82
N THR A 84 -17.63 19.50 -20.25
CA THR A 84 -17.53 20.91 -20.65
C THR A 84 -16.20 21.50 -20.14
N PRO A 85 -15.65 22.53 -20.80
CA PRO A 85 -14.39 23.16 -20.38
C PRO A 85 -14.41 23.66 -18.92
N ARG A 86 -15.58 24.09 -18.43
CA ARG A 86 -15.79 24.53 -17.06
C ARG A 86 -15.65 23.40 -16.05
N VAL A 87 -16.19 22.22 -16.37
CA VAL A 87 -16.05 21.01 -15.53
C VAL A 87 -14.59 20.58 -15.47
N LEU A 88 -13.88 20.63 -16.60
CA LEU A 88 -12.46 20.26 -16.64
C LEU A 88 -11.60 21.16 -15.73
N LEU A 89 -11.85 22.46 -15.71
CA LEU A 89 -11.15 23.38 -14.82
C LEU A 89 -11.43 23.07 -13.34
N LEU A 90 -12.67 22.71 -13.02
CA LEU A 90 -13.07 22.36 -11.66
C LEU A 90 -12.46 21.02 -11.21
N VAL A 91 -12.36 20.04 -12.11
CA VAL A 91 -11.65 18.76 -11.89
C VAL A 91 -10.17 19.00 -11.61
N LEU A 92 -9.51 19.85 -12.41
CA LEU A 92 -8.10 20.21 -12.19
C LEU A 92 -7.91 20.89 -10.83
N GLY A 93 -8.76 21.86 -10.50
CA GLY A 93 -8.73 22.54 -9.21
C GLY A 93 -8.94 21.57 -8.03
N ALA A 94 -9.93 20.67 -8.13
CA ALA A 94 -10.21 19.66 -7.12
C ALA A 94 -9.06 18.66 -6.97
N SER A 95 -8.47 18.20 -8.08
CA SER A 95 -7.34 17.25 -8.07
C SER A 95 -6.12 17.87 -7.40
N VAL A 96 -5.76 19.10 -7.77
CA VAL A 96 -4.66 19.84 -7.14
C VAL A 96 -4.94 20.07 -5.66
N PHE A 97 -6.17 20.48 -5.31
CA PHE A 97 -6.58 20.68 -3.92
C PHE A 97 -6.41 19.41 -3.08
N VAL A 98 -6.84 18.25 -3.59
CA VAL A 98 -6.68 16.96 -2.89
C VAL A 98 -5.20 16.65 -2.66
N ILE A 99 -4.36 16.76 -3.70
CA ILE A 99 -2.92 16.48 -3.58
C ILE A 99 -2.26 17.43 -2.57
N VAL A 100 -2.52 18.74 -2.67
CA VAL A 100 -1.96 19.74 -1.77
C VAL A 100 -2.42 19.52 -0.33
N SER A 101 -3.70 19.21 -0.13
CA SER A 101 -4.25 18.94 1.22
C SER A 101 -3.55 17.79 1.93
N ARG A 102 -3.01 16.83 1.16
CA ARG A 102 -2.29 15.65 1.69
C ARG A 102 -0.81 15.96 1.97
N VAL A 103 -0.20 16.86 1.20
CA VAL A 103 1.15 17.38 1.51
C VAL A 103 1.16 18.16 2.83
N VAL A 104 0.06 18.84 3.19
CA VAL A 104 -0.08 19.55 4.48
C VAL A 104 -0.03 18.60 5.69
N VAL A 105 -0.24 17.29 5.51
CA VAL A 105 -0.13 16.29 6.60
C VAL A 105 1.33 16.00 6.96
N VAL A 106 2.27 16.20 6.03
CA VAL A 106 3.71 15.97 6.24
C VAL A 106 4.28 16.72 7.44
N PRO A 107 4.08 18.05 7.61
CA PRO A 107 4.59 18.77 8.78
C PRO A 107 3.98 18.26 10.10
N ILE A 108 2.73 17.80 10.10
CA ILE A 108 2.07 17.24 11.29
C ILE A 108 2.73 15.90 11.69
N LEU A 109 3.07 15.06 10.71
CA LEU A 109 3.80 13.82 10.97
C LEU A 109 5.26 14.08 11.36
N TYR A 110 5.85 15.16 10.86
CA TYR A 110 7.20 15.57 11.23
C TYR A 110 7.27 16.07 12.69
N THR A 111 6.28 16.82 13.18
CA THR A 111 6.25 17.26 14.60
C THR A 111 6.13 16.09 15.57
N LEU A 112 5.56 14.96 15.13
CA LEU A 112 5.54 13.69 15.86
C LEU A 112 6.89 12.95 15.89
N ARG A 113 7.97 13.55 15.35
CA ARG A 113 9.35 13.00 15.33
C ARG A 113 9.46 11.65 14.63
N LEU A 114 8.59 11.38 13.65
CA LEU A 114 8.59 10.11 12.92
C LEU A 114 9.70 10.02 11.87
N GLY A 115 10.40 11.11 11.57
CA GLY A 115 11.43 11.19 10.53
C GLY A 115 10.86 11.65 9.18
N LEU A 116 11.70 12.26 8.33
CA LEU A 116 11.25 12.85 7.06
C LEU A 116 10.70 11.79 6.11
N ARG A 117 11.41 10.66 5.97
CA ARG A 117 11.01 9.57 5.07
C ARG A 117 9.71 8.91 5.52
N ASN A 118 9.56 8.66 6.82
CA ASN A 118 8.35 8.07 7.40
C ASN A 118 7.15 9.03 7.42
N SER A 119 7.37 10.34 7.32
CA SER A 119 6.27 11.32 7.15
C SER A 119 5.82 11.45 5.69
N LEU A 120 6.73 11.29 4.74
CA LEU A 120 6.48 11.43 3.30
C LEU A 120 5.79 10.22 2.69
N VAL A 121 6.20 9.00 3.06
CA VAL A 121 5.62 7.77 2.51
C VAL A 121 4.10 7.71 2.73
N PRO A 122 3.57 7.92 3.96
CA PRO A 122 2.12 7.91 4.18
C PRO A 122 1.41 9.04 3.45
N ALA A 123 1.99 10.23 3.39
CA ALA A 123 1.38 11.37 2.71
C ALA A 123 1.19 11.12 1.21
N ILE A 124 2.19 10.51 0.55
CA ILE A 124 2.10 10.13 -0.87
C ILE A 124 1.05 9.02 -1.07
N ASN A 125 1.03 8.00 -0.22
CA ASN A 125 0.05 6.92 -0.32
C ASN A 125 -1.39 7.40 -0.07
N LEU A 126 -1.58 8.45 0.74
CA LEU A 126 -2.88 9.05 1.04
C LEU A 126 -3.27 10.16 0.05
N ALA A 127 -2.42 10.50 -0.92
CA ALA A 127 -2.66 11.54 -1.92
C ALA A 127 -3.79 11.20 -2.91
N GLN A 128 -4.23 9.94 -2.93
CA GLN A 128 -5.29 9.44 -3.79
C GLN A 128 -6.68 9.61 -3.16
N VAL A 129 -7.67 9.99 -3.97
CA VAL A 129 -9.08 9.90 -3.59
C VAL A 129 -9.48 8.42 -3.50
N SER A 130 -10.16 8.02 -2.43
CA SER A 130 -10.59 6.63 -2.22
C SER A 130 -11.84 6.28 -3.03
N GLU A 131 -12.00 5.01 -3.44
CA GLU A 131 -13.24 4.52 -4.07
C GLU A 131 -14.47 4.75 -3.19
N PHE A 132 -14.29 4.67 -1.86
CA PHE A 132 -15.35 4.94 -0.89
C PHE A 132 -15.91 6.37 -1.02
N SER A 133 -15.11 7.35 -1.41
CA SER A 133 -15.58 8.73 -1.61
C SER A 133 -16.57 8.83 -2.77
N ILE A 134 -16.40 8.03 -3.84
CA ILE A 134 -17.35 7.99 -4.96
C ILE A 134 -18.67 7.39 -4.51
N VAL A 135 -18.64 6.30 -3.75
CA VAL A 135 -19.84 5.66 -3.21
C VAL A 135 -20.64 6.65 -2.37
N ILE A 136 -19.97 7.40 -1.48
CA ILE A 136 -20.60 8.43 -0.66
C ILE A 136 -21.20 9.54 -1.53
N ALA A 137 -20.50 9.96 -2.59
CA ALA A 137 -21.02 10.94 -3.54
C ALA A 137 -22.30 10.42 -4.24
N PHE A 138 -22.33 9.15 -4.65
CA PHE A 138 -23.52 8.51 -5.21
C PHE A 138 -24.69 8.50 -4.22
N LEU A 139 -24.43 8.13 -2.97
CA LEU A 139 -25.43 8.14 -1.92
C LEU A 139 -25.96 9.57 -1.68
N GLY A 140 -25.08 10.56 -1.65
CA GLY A 140 -25.44 11.98 -1.49
C GLY A 140 -26.38 12.48 -2.59
N VAL A 141 -26.13 12.12 -3.85
CA VAL A 141 -27.00 12.47 -4.98
C VAL A 141 -28.35 11.76 -4.88
N SER A 142 -28.36 10.49 -4.46
CA SER A 142 -29.60 9.72 -4.33
C SER A 142 -30.55 10.26 -3.26
N MET A 143 -30.00 10.91 -2.21
CA MET A 143 -30.80 11.48 -1.11
C MET A 143 -31.32 12.90 -1.41
N ASN A 144 -30.59 13.72 -2.16
CA ASN A 144 -31.00 15.09 -2.51
C ASN A 144 -30.68 15.45 -3.98
N PRO A 145 -31.52 15.02 -4.94
CA PRO A 145 -31.32 15.28 -6.37
C PRO A 145 -31.38 16.77 -6.76
N HIS A 146 -32.04 17.61 -5.94
CA HIS A 146 -32.34 19.00 -6.28
C HIS A 146 -31.21 20.01 -5.98
N GLN A 147 -30.23 19.65 -5.14
CA GLN A 147 -29.10 20.53 -4.78
C GLN A 147 -27.78 20.14 -5.46
N ILE A 148 -27.68 18.92 -5.98
CA ILE A 148 -26.44 18.37 -6.54
C ILE A 148 -26.71 17.95 -7.99
N GLY A 149 -26.36 18.82 -8.93
CA GLY A 149 -26.47 18.52 -10.37
C GLY A 149 -25.57 17.36 -10.79
N THR A 150 -25.91 16.71 -11.89
CA THR A 150 -25.13 15.65 -12.57
C THR A 150 -23.67 16.05 -12.84
N ASP A 151 -23.40 17.34 -12.89
CA ASP A 151 -22.06 17.92 -13.03
C ASP A 151 -21.15 17.58 -11.84
N ILE A 152 -21.67 17.51 -10.61
CA ILE A 152 -20.86 17.22 -9.41
C ILE A 152 -20.43 15.75 -9.39
N LEU A 153 -21.31 14.83 -9.77
CA LEU A 153 -20.94 13.42 -9.95
C LEU A 153 -19.84 13.27 -11.01
N THR A 154 -19.99 13.96 -12.14
CA THR A 154 -18.99 13.96 -13.21
C THR A 154 -17.64 14.49 -12.71
N VAL A 155 -17.65 15.57 -11.93
CA VAL A 155 -16.44 16.14 -11.30
C VAL A 155 -15.80 15.14 -10.34
N VAL A 156 -16.58 14.49 -9.48
CA VAL A 156 -16.04 13.53 -8.50
C VAL A 156 -15.42 12.32 -9.19
N ILE A 157 -16.10 11.74 -10.19
CA ILE A 157 -15.60 10.58 -10.94
C ILE A 157 -14.31 10.94 -11.71
N LEU A 158 -14.30 12.08 -12.41
CA LEU A 158 -13.11 12.55 -13.14
C LEU A 158 -11.95 12.88 -12.19
N THR A 159 -12.22 13.53 -11.06
CA THR A 159 -11.19 13.84 -10.05
C THR A 159 -10.60 12.56 -9.47
N PHE A 160 -11.43 11.56 -9.16
CA PHE A 160 -10.95 10.26 -8.72
C PHE A 160 -10.09 9.58 -9.79
N ALA A 161 -10.54 9.55 -11.06
CA ALA A 161 -9.80 8.92 -12.15
C ALA A 161 -8.44 9.59 -12.37
N VAL A 162 -8.40 10.93 -12.45
CA VAL A 162 -7.16 11.71 -12.61
C VAL A 162 -6.23 11.49 -11.41
N THR A 163 -6.76 11.54 -10.18
CA THR A 163 -5.94 11.36 -8.98
C THR A 163 -5.45 9.92 -8.83
N SER A 164 -6.22 8.91 -9.23
CA SER A 164 -5.80 7.50 -9.22
C SER A 164 -4.62 7.25 -10.17
N VAL A 165 -4.70 7.76 -11.39
CA VAL A 165 -3.61 7.68 -12.36
C VAL A 165 -2.40 8.47 -11.85
N ALA A 166 -2.60 9.72 -11.41
CA ALA A 166 -1.52 10.56 -10.90
C ALA A 166 -0.82 9.93 -9.68
N SER A 167 -1.59 9.37 -8.74
CA SER A 167 -1.07 8.66 -7.56
C SER A 167 -0.23 7.45 -7.95
N THR A 168 -0.70 6.64 -8.91
CA THR A 168 0.06 5.47 -9.40
C THR A 168 1.44 5.89 -9.94
N TYR A 169 1.50 6.96 -10.73
CA TYR A 169 2.78 7.51 -11.20
C TYR A 169 3.61 8.12 -10.06
N MET A 170 2.98 8.77 -9.08
CA MET A 170 3.65 9.34 -7.91
C MET A 170 4.28 8.27 -7.01
N ILE A 171 3.61 7.14 -6.85
CA ILE A 171 4.09 5.99 -6.06
C ILE A 171 5.23 5.28 -6.81
N ASN A 172 5.13 5.09 -8.13
CA ASN A 172 6.22 4.52 -8.92
C ASN A 172 7.44 5.45 -8.98
N ALA A 173 7.22 6.76 -9.10
CA ALA A 173 8.27 7.78 -9.03
C ALA A 173 8.67 8.13 -7.58
N SER A 174 8.21 7.36 -6.58
CA SER A 174 8.38 7.69 -5.15
C SER A 174 9.84 7.87 -4.77
N HIS A 175 10.78 7.11 -5.34
CA HIS A 175 12.20 7.29 -5.07
C HIS A 175 12.72 8.65 -5.56
N PHE A 176 12.30 9.11 -6.74
CA PHE A 176 12.69 10.42 -7.27
C PHE A 176 12.03 11.55 -6.48
N ILE A 177 10.75 11.41 -6.16
CA ILE A 177 9.97 12.38 -5.38
C ILE A 177 10.48 12.45 -3.94
N GLN A 178 10.81 11.32 -3.31
CA GLN A 178 11.43 11.29 -1.99
C GLN A 178 12.75 12.03 -1.99
N ASN A 179 13.61 11.81 -2.99
CA ASN A 179 14.90 12.49 -3.05
C ASN A 179 14.74 14.00 -3.29
N ALA A 180 13.88 14.40 -4.22
CA ALA A 180 13.60 15.81 -4.52
C ALA A 180 12.94 16.53 -3.34
N LEU A 181 12.00 15.88 -2.66
CA LEU A 181 11.25 16.45 -1.55
C LEU A 181 12.08 16.46 -0.26
N THR A 182 12.93 15.45 -0.04
CA THR A 182 13.93 15.47 1.05
C THR A 182 14.96 16.59 0.81
N ALA A 183 15.41 16.79 -0.43
CA ALA A 183 16.28 17.91 -0.77
C ALA A 183 15.60 19.28 -0.57
N ALA A 184 14.33 19.41 -0.96
CA ALA A 184 13.55 20.62 -0.73
C ALA A 184 13.32 20.88 0.77
N LEU A 185 12.97 19.85 1.55
CA LEU A 185 12.76 19.98 3.01
C LEU A 185 14.08 20.25 3.77
N LYS A 186 15.20 19.71 3.30
CA LYS A 186 16.54 20.01 3.83
C LYS A 186 16.93 21.47 3.53
N THR A 187 16.58 21.99 2.36
CA THR A 187 16.75 23.41 2.01
C THR A 187 15.87 24.33 2.87
N ILE A 188 14.70 23.85 3.32
CA ILE A 188 13.79 24.55 4.23
C ILE A 188 14.23 24.43 5.71
N GLY A 189 15.28 23.65 6.01
CA GLY A 189 15.91 23.59 7.34
C GLY A 189 15.37 22.51 8.28
N LEU A 190 14.60 21.54 7.78
CA LEU A 190 14.10 20.42 8.57
C LEU A 190 15.22 19.37 8.73
N LYS A 191 15.68 19.18 9.97
CA LYS A 191 16.74 18.21 10.31
C LYS A 191 16.22 16.79 10.15
N ASP A 192 17.02 15.91 9.58
CA ASP A 192 16.66 14.51 9.35
C ASP A 192 16.92 13.69 10.62
N LEU A 193 15.87 13.44 11.41
CA LEU A 193 15.98 12.70 12.67
C LEU A 193 16.41 11.23 12.46
N ASP A 194 16.12 10.66 11.29
CA ASP A 194 16.47 9.27 10.97
C ASP A 194 17.97 9.13 10.66
N ALA A 195 18.57 10.13 10.03
CA ALA A 195 20.02 10.17 9.78
C ALA A 195 20.81 10.27 11.10
N ASP A 196 20.34 11.06 12.07
CA ASP A 196 20.98 11.17 13.39
C ASP A 196 20.90 9.85 14.18
N LYS A 197 19.78 9.10 14.09
CA LYS A 197 19.66 7.78 14.75
C LYS A 197 20.51 6.70 14.07
N ALA A 198 20.58 6.70 12.74
CA ALA A 198 21.43 5.77 12.00
C ALA A 198 22.92 6.06 12.22
N ALA A 199 23.32 7.35 12.25
CA ALA A 199 24.68 7.77 12.55
C ALA A 199 25.08 7.51 14.01
N ALA A 200 24.15 7.66 14.97
CA ALA A 200 24.40 7.29 16.37
C ALA A 200 24.65 5.78 16.54
N ALA A 201 23.95 4.93 15.76
CA ALA A 201 24.19 3.48 15.76
C ALA A 201 25.52 3.08 15.09
N GLU A 202 25.98 3.86 14.11
CA GLU A 202 27.28 3.65 13.44
C GLU A 202 28.48 3.93 14.38
N VAL A 203 28.30 4.80 15.38
CA VAL A 203 29.32 5.12 16.40
C VAL A 203 29.47 4.02 17.47
N GLU A 204 28.45 3.20 17.71
CA GLU A 204 28.47 2.17 18.78
C GLU A 204 28.94 0.77 18.33
N GLY A 205 29.23 0.55 17.05
CA GLY A 205 29.89 -0.68 16.56
C GLY A 205 29.14 -2.00 16.79
N HIS A 206 27.95 -1.97 17.39
CA HIS A 206 27.08 -3.12 17.60
C HIS A 206 25.91 -3.03 16.64
N TYR A 207 25.97 -3.78 15.54
CA TYR A 207 24.77 -4.11 14.79
C TYR A 207 24.13 -5.35 15.44
N PRO A 208 23.01 -5.23 16.17
CA PRO A 208 22.23 -6.40 16.50
C PRO A 208 21.74 -7.01 15.18
N VAL A 209 22.28 -8.17 14.80
CA VAL A 209 21.81 -8.94 13.66
C VAL A 209 20.54 -9.66 14.11
N ILE A 210 19.38 -9.10 13.74
CA ILE A 210 18.08 -9.68 14.05
C ILE A 210 17.70 -10.59 12.89
N PHE A 211 17.75 -11.90 13.12
CA PHE A 211 17.19 -12.89 12.19
C PHE A 211 15.66 -12.83 12.27
N LEU A 212 15.04 -12.27 11.24
CA LEU A 212 13.60 -12.12 11.14
C LEU A 212 13.06 -13.15 10.14
N GLY A 213 12.82 -14.37 10.63
CA GLY A 213 12.27 -15.48 9.87
C GLY A 213 11.62 -16.50 10.80
N PHE A 214 10.41 -16.92 10.48
CA PHE A 214 9.65 -17.89 11.30
C PHE A 214 9.54 -19.21 10.56
N PHE A 215 10.60 -20.03 10.56
CA PHE A 215 10.51 -21.48 10.25
C PHE A 215 11.86 -22.21 10.39
N ARG A 216 11.83 -23.49 9.99
CA ARG A 216 12.94 -24.48 9.95
C ARG A 216 14.31 -23.91 9.56
N ASP A 217 14.38 -23.02 8.57
CA ASP A 217 15.66 -22.51 8.06
C ASP A 217 16.31 -21.50 9.01
N ALA A 218 15.52 -20.63 9.65
CA ALA A 218 16.04 -19.71 10.66
C ALA A 218 16.47 -20.47 11.92
N SER A 219 15.70 -21.51 12.29
CA SER A 219 16.01 -22.36 13.44
C SER A 219 17.24 -23.24 13.23
N SER A 220 17.49 -23.73 12.00
CA SER A 220 18.68 -24.53 11.71
C SER A 220 19.95 -23.68 11.75
N ILE A 221 19.90 -22.46 11.20
CA ILE A 221 21.03 -21.52 11.25
C ILE A 221 21.34 -21.13 12.70
N LEU A 222 20.31 -20.89 13.51
CA LEU A 222 20.50 -20.57 14.94
C LEU A 222 21.07 -21.76 15.72
N TYR A 223 20.57 -22.98 15.44
CA TYR A 223 21.05 -24.20 16.10
C TYR A 223 22.52 -24.47 15.76
N GLU A 224 22.93 -24.29 14.51
CA GLU A 224 24.32 -24.43 14.07
C GLU A 224 25.24 -23.45 14.82
N PHE A 225 24.82 -22.19 14.98
CA PHE A 225 25.59 -21.19 15.75
C PHE A 225 25.65 -21.47 17.24
N GLU A 226 24.63 -22.11 17.80
CA GLU A 226 24.55 -22.35 19.24
C GLU A 226 25.25 -23.66 19.67
N HIS A 227 25.36 -24.65 18.75
CA HIS A 227 25.88 -25.99 19.08
C HIS A 227 27.15 -26.41 18.33
N GLU A 228 27.44 -25.91 17.12
CA GLU A 228 28.55 -26.40 16.28
C GLU A 228 29.53 -25.31 15.79
N GLY A 229 29.12 -24.04 15.73
CA GLY A 229 29.95 -22.97 15.16
C GLY A 229 31.06 -22.46 16.07
N ASP A 230 32.31 -22.44 15.58
CA ASP A 230 33.37 -21.66 16.20
C ASP A 230 33.05 -20.15 16.09
N VAL A 231 33.45 -19.37 17.09
CA VAL A 231 33.09 -17.94 17.21
C VAL A 231 33.63 -17.14 16.02
N GLU A 232 34.74 -17.57 15.43
CA GLU A 232 35.34 -16.96 14.24
C GLU A 232 34.56 -17.26 12.95
N GLU A 233 34.06 -18.49 12.78
CA GLU A 233 33.28 -18.88 11.59
C GLU A 233 31.91 -18.18 11.56
N SER A 234 31.29 -18.03 12.73
CA SER A 234 30.04 -17.28 12.90
C SER A 234 30.23 -15.79 12.57
N LYS A 235 31.34 -15.18 13.00
CA LYS A 235 31.70 -13.80 12.63
C LYS A 235 31.98 -13.67 11.14
N GLU A 236 32.65 -14.64 10.52
CA GLU A 236 32.93 -14.61 9.08
C GLU A 236 31.64 -14.68 8.27
N PHE A 237 30.74 -15.59 8.63
CA PHE A 237 29.44 -15.76 8.00
C PHE A 237 28.56 -14.51 8.14
N VAL A 238 28.48 -13.94 9.35
CA VAL A 238 27.81 -12.65 9.57
C VAL A 238 28.47 -11.55 8.73
N SER A 239 29.80 -11.45 8.70
CA SER A 239 30.49 -10.44 7.87
C SER A 239 30.23 -10.63 6.37
N LYS A 240 30.08 -11.88 5.90
CA LYS A 240 29.73 -12.22 4.52
C LYS A 240 28.30 -11.79 4.21
N ILE A 241 27.34 -12.11 5.08
CA ILE A 241 25.93 -11.69 4.91
C ILE A 241 25.83 -10.17 4.96
N THR A 242 26.40 -9.52 5.97
CA THR A 242 26.37 -8.06 6.09
C THR A 242 27.01 -7.41 4.86
N ARG A 243 28.17 -7.90 4.38
CA ARG A 243 28.76 -7.40 3.12
C ARG A 243 27.85 -7.63 1.92
N PHE A 244 27.13 -8.75 1.83
CA PHE A 244 26.16 -8.99 0.76
C PHE A 244 25.00 -7.99 0.83
N THR A 245 24.45 -7.72 2.03
CA THR A 245 23.36 -6.74 2.21
C THR A 245 23.83 -5.32 1.93
N THR A 246 25.03 -4.93 2.37
CA THR A 246 25.61 -3.60 2.09
C THR A 246 25.95 -3.44 0.61
N ARG A 247 26.40 -4.51 -0.07
CA ARG A 247 26.67 -4.49 -1.52
C ARG A 247 25.38 -4.48 -2.33
N ALA A 248 24.34 -5.20 -1.92
CA ALA A 248 23.00 -5.12 -2.52
C ALA A 248 22.40 -3.71 -2.37
N SER A 249 22.55 -3.09 -1.19
CA SER A 249 22.14 -1.69 -0.94
C SER A 249 22.91 -0.68 -1.80
N LYS A 250 24.24 -0.83 -1.95
CA LYS A 250 25.04 0.05 -2.83
C LYS A 250 24.77 -0.18 -4.32
N THR A 251 24.52 -1.42 -4.75
CA THR A 251 24.26 -1.71 -6.18
C THR A 251 22.88 -1.21 -6.61
N GLN A 252 21.92 -1.12 -5.68
CA GLN A 252 20.61 -0.50 -5.94
C GLN A 252 20.66 1.04 -5.91
N SER A 253 21.72 1.64 -5.36
CA SER A 253 21.93 3.09 -5.33
C SER A 253 22.74 3.64 -6.53
N SER A 254 23.44 2.80 -7.30
CA SER A 254 24.35 3.25 -8.38
C SER A 254 23.99 2.80 -9.79
N SER A 255 22.96 1.97 -9.98
CA SER A 255 22.74 1.28 -11.27
C SER A 255 21.28 1.34 -11.73
N CYS A 256 20.81 2.53 -12.10
CA CYS A 256 19.69 2.67 -13.04
C CYS A 256 19.76 4.04 -13.75
N PRO A 257 20.60 4.22 -14.79
CA PRO A 257 20.31 5.19 -15.82
C PRO A 257 19.22 4.63 -16.76
N ALA A 258 18.33 5.53 -17.16
CA ALA A 258 17.18 5.24 -18.00
C ALA A 258 17.57 4.88 -19.45
N SER A 259 16.94 3.80 -19.95
CA SER A 259 16.51 3.48 -21.33
C SER A 259 17.57 3.35 -22.45
N PRO A 260 17.16 2.89 -23.66
CA PRO A 260 16.76 1.52 -24.02
C PRO A 260 17.75 0.91 -25.05
N THR A 261 17.54 -0.35 -25.42
CA THR A 261 18.22 -1.15 -26.47
C THR A 261 19.43 -2.01 -26.08
N THR A 262 19.38 -3.24 -26.62
CA THR A 262 20.48 -4.20 -26.86
C THR A 262 20.67 -5.33 -25.84
N SER A 263 20.13 -6.49 -26.22
CA SER A 263 20.72 -7.84 -26.17
C SER A 263 21.99 -8.05 -25.34
N CYS A 264 21.95 -9.02 -24.40
CA CYS A 264 22.94 -10.11 -24.24
C CYS A 264 22.58 -10.88 -22.94
N ALA A 265 22.09 -12.11 -23.04
CA ALA A 265 22.86 -13.35 -23.10
C ALA A 265 23.23 -13.87 -21.69
N ALA A 266 22.62 -15.01 -21.33
CA ALA A 266 23.06 -15.88 -20.25
C ALA A 266 24.52 -16.31 -20.45
N PRO A 267 25.19 -16.77 -19.38
CA PRO A 267 25.85 -18.05 -19.53
C PRO A 267 25.63 -19.00 -18.35
N ALA A 268 25.66 -20.27 -18.74
CA ALA A 268 25.73 -21.46 -17.90
C ALA A 268 27.04 -21.53 -17.11
N THR A 269 26.94 -22.08 -15.90
CA THR A 269 27.73 -23.20 -15.35
C THR A 269 26.98 -23.77 -14.16
#